data_AF-X1PXQ6-F1
#
_entry.id   AF-X1PXQ6-F1
#
_cell.length_a   1.000
_cell.length_b   1.000
_cell.length_c   1.000
_cell.angle_alpha   90.00
_cell.angle_beta   90.00
_cell.angle_gamma   90.00
#
_symmetry.space_group_name_H-M   'P 1'
#
loop_
_entity.id
_entity.type
_entity.pdbx_description
1 polymer ?
#
loop_
_entity_poly.entity_id
_entity_poly.type
_entity_poly.pdbx_seq_one_letter_code
_entity_poly.pdbx_strand_id
1 'polypeptide(L)' 'GCIVNGPGEAKDADLGIAFGKEKAAVFLKGRVIKRVDKNIASKELKKELERLV' A
#
# COMPACT_ATOMS: atom_id res chain seq x y z
N GLY A 1 6.14 -7.32 -8.64
CA GLY A 1 6.87 -6.12 -8.19
C GLY A 1 6.32 -4.94 -8.95
N CYS A 2 5.58 -4.06 -8.28
CA CYS A 2 5.16 -2.79 -8.86
C CYS A 2 5.14 -1.76 -7.73
N ILE A 3 5.93 -0.70 -7.88
CA ILE A 3 5.82 0.52 -7.09
C ILE A 3 4.74 1.32 -7.79
N VAL A 4 3.69 1.65 -7.05
CA VAL A 4 2.45 2.18 -7.59
C VAL A 4 2.27 3.60 -7.06
N ASN A 5 2.17 4.60 -7.94
CA ASN A 5 2.20 6.00 -7.55
C ASN A 5 0.80 6.62 -7.39
N GLY A 6 -0.27 5.85 -7.61
CA GLY A 6 -1.64 6.34 -7.40
C GLY A 6 -2.71 5.24 -7.31
N PRO A 7 -3.91 5.58 -6.82
CA PRO A 7 -5.03 4.63 -6.64
C PRO A 7 -5.54 4.00 -7.95
N GLY A 8 -5.28 4.62 -9.11
CA GLY A 8 -5.63 4.06 -10.43
C GLY A 8 -4.74 2.89 -10.83
N GLU A 9 -3.42 2.99 -10.65
CA GLU A 9 -2.47 1.91 -10.91
C GLU A 9 -2.57 0.80 -9.84
N ALA A 10 -3.06 1.12 -8.63
CA ALA A 10 -3.25 0.15 -7.54
C ALA A 10 -4.46 -0.76 -7.73
N LYS A 11 -5.26 -0.52 -8.77
CA LYS A 11 -6.46 -1.29 -9.10
C LYS A 11 -6.13 -2.67 -9.69
N ASP A 12 -5.01 -2.76 -10.41
CA ASP A 12 -4.48 -4.01 -10.97
C ASP A 12 -3.41 -4.67 -10.07
N ALA A 13 -2.97 -4.00 -9.01
CA ALA A 13 -2.02 -4.55 -8.04
C ALA A 13 -2.75 -5.34 -6.94
N ASP A 14 -2.24 -6.54 -6.63
CA ASP A 14 -2.75 -7.31 -5.49
C ASP A 14 -2.55 -6.57 -4.18
N LEU A 15 -1.38 -5.95 -3.99
CA LEU A 15 -1.01 -5.15 -2.82
C LEU A 15 -0.25 -3.90 -3.28
N GLY A 16 -0.60 -2.73 -2.73
CA GLY A 16 0.06 -1.45 -3.05
C GLY A 16 0.06 -0.46 -1.90
N ILE A 17 0.84 0.62 -2.04
CA ILE A 17 0.86 1.72 -1.08
C ILE A 17 0.91 3.07 -1.81
N ALA A 18 0.12 4.05 -1.36
CA ALA A 18 0.19 5.42 -1.87
C ALA A 18 0.54 6.38 -0.73
N PHE A 19 1.53 7.23 -0.96
CA PHE A 19 2.01 8.20 0.02
C PHE A 19 1.30 9.54 -0.16
N GLY A 20 0.71 10.03 0.91
CA GLY A 20 0.26 11.42 1.07
C GLY A 20 1.31 12.24 1.84
N LYS A 21 0.90 13.45 2.27
CA LYS A 21 1.80 14.41 2.93
C LYS A 21 2.39 13.85 4.24
N GLU A 22 1.55 13.26 5.09
CA GLU A 22 1.95 12.71 6.40
C GLU A 22 1.58 11.23 6.58
N LYS A 23 0.62 10.76 5.79
CA LYS A 23 0.07 9.39 5.87
C LYS A 23 0.37 8.61 4.58
N ALA A 24 0.25 7.30 4.66
CA ALA A 24 0.23 6.40 3.52
C ALA A 24 -1.02 5.51 3.58
N ALA A 25 -1.61 5.21 2.43
CA ALA A 25 -2.73 4.27 2.31
C ALA A 25 -2.22 2.96 1.71
N VAL A 26 -2.52 1.83 2.36
CA VAL A 26 -2.24 0.48 1.87
C VAL A 26 -3.49 -0.04 1.16
N PHE A 27 -3.30 -0.59 -0.03
CA PHE A 27 -4.35 -1.10 -0.90
C PHE A 27 -4.18 -2.59 -1.10
N LEU A 28 -5.29 -3.32 -1.11
CA LEU A 28 -5.37 -4.71 -1.52
C LEU A 28 -6.44 -4.83 -2.62
N LYS A 29 -6.07 -5.32 -3.80
CA LYS A 29 -6.97 -5.45 -4.97
C LYS A 29 -7.79 -4.17 -5.24
N GLY A 30 -7.10 -3.03 -5.25
CA GLY A 30 -7.70 -1.72 -5.45
C GLY A 30 -8.55 -1.16 -4.29
N ARG A 31 -8.64 -1.84 -3.14
CA ARG A 31 -9.37 -1.35 -1.96
C ARG A 31 -8.41 -0.91 -0.85
N VAL A 32 -8.66 0.26 -0.26
CA VAL A 32 -7.89 0.72 0.92
C VAL A 32 -8.22 -0.17 2.11
N ILE A 33 -7.22 -0.90 2.60
CA ILE A 33 -7.36 -1.75 3.79
C ILE A 33 -6.81 -1.08 5.04
N LYS A 34 -5.88 -0.13 4.89
CA LYS A 34 -5.23 0.55 6.03
C LYS A 34 -4.69 1.92 5.66
N ARG A 35 -4.68 2.84 6.63
CA ARG A 35 -3.92 4.09 6.57
C ARG A 35 -2.93 4.13 7.73
N VAL A 36 -1.69 4.49 7.44
CA VAL A 36 -0.56 4.44 8.39
C VAL A 36 0.27 5.71 8.27
N ASP A 37 1.11 6.00 9.26
CA ASP A 37 2.08 7.09 9.13
C ASP A 37 3.12 6.78 8.07
N LYS A 38 3.57 7.82 7.35
CA LYS A 38 4.60 7.68 6.30
C LYS A 38 5.86 6.96 6.79
N ASN A 39 6.22 7.17 8.06
CA ASN A 39 7.43 6.61 8.66
C ASN A 39 7.37 5.08 8.88
N ILE A 40 6.16 4.51 8.94
CA ILE A 40 5.95 3.07 9.14
C ILE A 40 5.37 2.38 7.90
N ALA A 41 5.03 3.15 6.88
CA ALA A 41 4.40 2.71 5.64
C ALA A 41 5.12 1.54 4.95
N SER A 42 6.44 1.61 4.82
CA SER A 42 7.26 0.55 4.21
C SER A 42 7.27 -0.74 5.04
N LYS A 43 7.33 -0.61 6.37
CA LYS A 43 7.26 -1.75 7.30
C LYS A 43 5.91 -2.45 7.22
N GLU A 44 4.83 -1.68 7.18
CA GLU A 44 3.48 -2.21 7.11
C GLU A 44 3.19 -2.87 5.76
N LEU A 45 3.70 -2.30 4.65
CA LEU A 45 3.59 -2.95 3.34
C LEU A 45 4.30 -4.32 3.31
N LYS A 46 5.51 -4.42 3.87
CA LYS A 46 6.23 -5.69 3.97
C LYS A 46 5.47 -6.72 4.80
N LYS A 47 4.94 -6.30 5.95
CA LYS A 47 4.14 -7.16 6.83
C LYS A 47 2.91 -7.71 6.13
N GLU A 48 2.27 -6.91 5.28
CA GLU A 48 1.09 -7.36 4.54
C GLU A 48 1.49 -8.29 3.38
N LEU A 49 2.64 -8.08 2.75
CA LEU A 49 3.19 -9.01 1.77
C LEU A 49 3.49 -10.38 2.41
N GLU A 50 4.11 -10.41 3.60
CA GLU A 50 4.40 -11.65 4.36
C GLU A 50 3.14 -12.42 4.78
N ARG A 51 1.96 -11.78 4.81
CA ARG A 51 0.68 -12.45 5.11
C ARG A 51 0.03 -13.10 3.89
N LEU A 52 0.43 -12.69 2.70
CA LEU A 52 -0.13 -13.17 1.43
C LEU A 52 0.69 -14.31 0.81
N VAL A 53 1.93 -14.49 1.27
CA VAL A 53 2.86 -15.58 0.89
C VAL A 53 2.81 -16.66 1.95
#